data_AF-A0AAV9L4I6-F1
#
_entry.id   AF-A0AAV9L4I6-F1
#
_cell.length_a   1.000
_cell.length_b   1.000
_cell.length_c   1.000
_cell.angle_alpha   90.00
_cell.angle_beta   90.00
_cell.angle_gamma   90.00
#
_symmetry.space_group_name_H-M   'P 1'
#
loop_
_entity.id
_entity.type
_entity.pdbx_description
1 polymer ?
#
loop_
_entity_poly.entity_id
_entity_poly.type
_entity_poly.pdbx_seq_one_letter_code
_entity_poly.pdbx_strand_id
1 'polypeptide(L)'
;MVMFGSVVAQNQIQNNSSCVDKFECGNLGNVSFPFSVSSQPDCGLYSIDCDVTPNPTIRLGDNVYSVVRQRFSDGFRVSDHKLEYLLARNSCETFDRSISLPNSPSISFRINERNVTLFRCNNNLDINRSMSDHYFREYLNYPKCSGFTIYYKYPSEGREDSSDAPEGDIPDNCSPIQLPITWNTSQSKALNSSLFDLLTANFVIRWSLSDDCSKCYYQGGRCLTDSDNRFHCSTYSTDPKGKFYF
;
A
#
# COMPACT_ATOMS: atom_id res chain seq x y z
N MET A 1 10.21 -57.31 21.79
CA MET A 1 11.19 -56.29 21.36
C MET A 1 10.57 -55.57 20.18
N VAL A 2 10.39 -54.25 20.33
CA VAL A 2 9.55 -53.41 19.46
C VAL A 2 10.29 -53.08 18.15
N MET A 3 9.50 -52.86 17.09
CA MET A 3 9.77 -52.38 15.72
C MET A 3 10.94 -51.37 15.61
N PHE A 4 11.61 -51.13 14.47
CA PHE A 4 11.07 -50.49 13.26
C PHE A 4 12.01 -50.70 12.06
N GLY A 5 11.41 -51.10 10.93
CA GLY A 5 12.05 -51.07 9.62
C GLY A 5 12.18 -49.63 9.12
N SER A 6 13.37 -49.32 8.60
CA SER A 6 13.67 -48.02 7.98
C SER A 6 12.97 -47.93 6.63
N VAL A 7 11.92 -47.12 6.54
CA VAL A 7 11.35 -46.70 5.26
C VAL A 7 12.01 -45.37 4.89
N VAL A 8 12.93 -45.41 3.95
CA VAL A 8 13.43 -44.21 3.26
C VAL A 8 12.31 -43.72 2.36
N ALA A 9 11.61 -42.66 2.78
CA ALA A 9 10.64 -41.99 1.94
C ALA A 9 11.37 -41.13 0.90
N GLN A 10 11.33 -41.58 -0.35
CA GLN A 10 11.63 -40.76 -1.52
C GLN A 10 10.60 -39.64 -1.60
N ASN A 11 11.01 -38.40 -1.32
CA ASN A 11 10.15 -37.24 -1.55
C ASN A 11 10.21 -36.92 -3.05
N GLN A 12 9.26 -37.45 -3.80
CA GLN A 12 9.05 -37.10 -5.20
C GLN A 12 8.64 -35.63 -5.28
N ILE A 13 9.40 -34.85 -6.05
CA ILE A 13 9.02 -33.51 -6.50
C ILE A 13 7.80 -33.69 -7.40
N GLN A 14 6.61 -33.59 -6.81
CA GLN A 14 5.36 -33.67 -7.55
C GLN A 14 5.11 -32.30 -8.18
N ASN A 15 5.47 -32.20 -9.46
CA ASN A 15 5.22 -31.07 -10.34
C ASN A 15 3.71 -31.00 -10.66
N ASN A 16 2.90 -30.64 -9.67
CA ASN A 16 1.44 -30.57 -9.76
C ASN A 16 1.03 -29.08 -9.73
N SER A 17 1.04 -28.43 -10.89
CA SER A 17 0.92 -26.97 -11.02
C SER A 17 -0.52 -26.44 -10.85
N SER A 18 -1.19 -26.81 -9.76
CA SER A 18 -2.43 -26.16 -9.33
C SER A 18 -2.10 -25.03 -8.35
N CYS A 19 -2.66 -23.85 -8.59
CA CYS A 19 -2.57 -22.74 -7.63
C CYS A 19 -3.27 -23.11 -6.33
N VAL A 20 -2.69 -22.72 -5.21
CA VAL A 20 -3.34 -22.86 -3.91
C VAL A 20 -4.33 -21.71 -3.73
N ASP A 21 -5.63 -22.02 -3.62
CA ASP A 21 -6.69 -21.01 -3.48
C ASP A 21 -6.59 -20.21 -2.18
N LYS A 22 -6.15 -20.88 -1.11
CA LYS A 22 -6.03 -20.32 0.24
C LYS A 22 -4.89 -20.97 1.00
N PHE A 23 -4.05 -20.17 1.65
CA PHE A 23 -2.86 -20.63 2.36
C PHE A 23 -2.67 -19.93 3.69
N GLU A 24 -2.03 -20.60 4.65
CA GLU A 24 -1.66 -19.98 5.93
C GLU A 24 -0.44 -19.06 5.76
N CYS A 25 -0.49 -17.89 6.40
CA CYS A 25 0.56 -16.88 6.31
C CYS A 25 0.83 -16.23 7.67
N GLY A 26 1.74 -16.83 8.45
CA GLY A 26 2.16 -16.31 9.75
C GLY A 26 0.99 -15.95 10.68
N ASN A 27 1.02 -14.74 11.23
CA ASN A 27 -0.01 -14.21 12.12
C ASN A 27 -1.28 -13.71 11.40
N LEU A 28 -1.34 -13.75 10.07
CA LEU A 28 -2.50 -13.32 9.29
C LEU A 28 -3.58 -14.39 9.21
N GLY A 29 -3.23 -15.64 9.53
CA GLY A 29 -4.08 -16.79 9.29
C GLY A 29 -4.13 -17.09 7.79
N ASN A 30 -5.33 -17.34 7.27
CA ASN A 30 -5.50 -17.78 5.90
C ASN A 30 -5.65 -16.61 4.91
N VAL A 31 -4.71 -16.49 3.98
CA VAL A 31 -4.70 -15.52 2.88
C VAL A 31 -5.13 -16.21 1.57
N SER A 32 -5.73 -15.45 0.66
CA SER A 32 -6.19 -15.92 -0.66
C SER A 32 -5.89 -14.86 -1.72
N PHE A 33 -6.31 -15.16 -2.96
CA PHE A 33 -6.37 -14.18 -4.05
C PHE A 33 -6.93 -12.82 -3.57
N PRO A 34 -6.31 -11.67 -3.93
CA PRO A 34 -5.33 -11.48 -5.01
C PRO A 34 -3.87 -11.78 -4.67
N PHE A 35 -3.58 -12.24 -3.45
CA PHE A 35 -2.21 -12.54 -3.04
C PHE A 35 -1.87 -14.01 -3.27
N SER A 36 -0.62 -14.28 -3.65
CA SER A 36 -0.03 -15.61 -3.73
C SER A 36 1.12 -15.77 -2.75
N VAL A 37 1.40 -17.00 -2.35
CA VAL A 37 2.66 -17.32 -1.67
C VAL A 37 3.83 -17.02 -2.60
N SER A 38 4.95 -16.58 -2.02
CA SER A 38 6.15 -16.23 -2.79
C SER A 38 6.73 -17.39 -3.63
N SER A 39 6.39 -18.64 -3.30
CA SER A 39 6.75 -19.84 -4.09
C SER A 39 5.85 -20.09 -5.31
N GLN A 40 4.72 -19.40 -5.44
CA GLN A 40 3.77 -19.50 -6.55
C GLN A 40 3.37 -18.10 -7.06
N PRO A 41 4.32 -17.25 -7.51
CA PRO A 41 4.03 -15.86 -7.88
C PRO A 41 2.95 -15.75 -8.96
N ASP A 42 2.93 -16.66 -9.94
CA ASP A 42 1.96 -16.69 -11.05
C ASP A 42 0.52 -17.03 -10.64
N CYS A 43 0.27 -17.36 -9.36
CA CYS A 43 -1.04 -17.71 -8.82
C CYS A 43 -1.80 -16.53 -8.20
N GLY A 44 -1.20 -15.34 -8.18
CA GLY A 44 -1.80 -14.12 -7.64
C GLY A 44 -1.37 -12.91 -8.44
N LEU A 45 -1.98 -11.76 -8.13
CA LEU A 45 -1.57 -10.47 -8.71
C LEU A 45 -0.33 -9.91 -7.99
N TYR A 46 -0.18 -10.23 -6.70
CA TYR A 46 0.95 -9.84 -5.88
C TYR A 46 1.38 -11.00 -4.99
N SER A 47 2.67 -11.09 -4.69
CA SER A 47 3.17 -12.08 -3.73
C SER A 47 3.24 -11.49 -2.32
N ILE A 48 2.93 -12.34 -1.34
CA ILE A 48 3.19 -12.11 0.08
C ILE A 48 4.31 -13.04 0.55
N ASP A 49 5.26 -12.48 1.29
CA ASP A 49 6.33 -13.24 1.93
C ASP A 49 5.92 -13.56 3.37
N CYS A 50 5.51 -14.80 3.58
CA CYS A 50 5.00 -15.31 4.85
C CYS A 50 6.11 -15.78 5.80
N ASP A 51 7.35 -15.91 5.31
CA ASP A 51 8.47 -16.44 6.08
C ASP A 51 9.16 -15.34 6.91
N VAL A 52 8.85 -14.08 6.64
CA VAL A 52 9.35 -12.94 7.41
C VAL A 52 8.67 -12.88 8.78
N THR A 53 9.51 -12.80 9.83
CA THR A 53 9.06 -12.67 11.23
C THR A 53 9.40 -11.28 11.77
N PRO A 54 8.56 -10.70 12.66
CA PRO A 54 7.34 -11.27 13.22
C PRO A 54 6.10 -11.16 12.32
N ASN A 55 6.16 -10.37 11.25
CA ASN A 55 5.03 -10.08 10.37
C ASN A 55 5.42 -10.40 8.91
N PRO A 56 4.52 -11.04 8.13
CA PRO A 56 4.70 -11.18 6.69
C PRO A 56 4.90 -9.83 5.99
N THR A 57 5.50 -9.83 4.81
CA THR A 57 5.72 -8.60 4.04
C THR A 57 5.10 -8.68 2.65
N ILE A 58 4.64 -7.52 2.16
CA ILE A 58 4.19 -7.34 0.79
C ILE A 58 5.02 -6.25 0.12
N ARG A 59 5.31 -6.42 -1.17
CA ARG A 59 5.93 -5.40 -2.01
C ARG A 59 4.89 -4.81 -2.94
N LEU A 60 4.71 -3.49 -2.87
CA LEU A 60 3.80 -2.73 -3.72
C LEU A 60 4.59 -1.59 -4.38
N GLY A 61 4.89 -1.74 -5.66
CA GLY A 61 5.88 -0.89 -6.35
C GLY A 61 7.26 -1.03 -5.71
N ASP A 62 7.91 0.11 -5.44
CA ASP A 62 9.23 0.14 -4.80
C ASP A 62 9.17 0.06 -3.26
N ASN A 63 7.97 0.05 -2.68
CA ASN A 63 7.77 0.06 -1.25
C ASN A 63 7.51 -1.36 -0.71
N VAL A 64 8.10 -1.65 0.45
CA VAL A 64 7.88 -2.89 1.20
C VAL A 64 7.14 -2.56 2.49
N TYR A 65 6.07 -3.28 2.76
CA TYR A 65 5.22 -3.07 3.92
C TYR A 65 5.14 -4.34 4.75
N SER A 66 5.27 -4.20 6.08
CA SER A 66 5.00 -5.28 7.02
C SER A 66 3.51 -5.38 7.28
N VAL A 67 2.93 -6.56 7.05
CA VAL A 67 1.50 -6.81 7.24
C VAL A 67 1.25 -7.19 8.69
N VAL A 68 0.72 -6.24 9.45
CA VAL A 68 0.50 -6.39 10.90
C VAL A 68 -0.69 -7.30 11.20
N ARG A 69 -1.77 -7.18 10.40
CA ARG A 69 -2.94 -8.06 10.47
C ARG A 69 -3.85 -7.88 9.26
N GLN A 70 -4.63 -8.90 8.98
CA GLN A 70 -5.79 -8.77 8.10
C GLN A 70 -6.92 -8.03 8.82
N ARG A 71 -7.46 -6.99 8.20
CA ARG A 71 -8.55 -6.17 8.75
C ARG A 71 -9.89 -6.52 8.11
N PHE A 72 -9.89 -6.70 6.80
CA PHE A 72 -11.06 -7.00 5.97
C PHE A 72 -10.70 -8.11 4.97
N SER A 73 -11.69 -8.63 4.23
CA SER A 73 -11.42 -9.54 3.12
C SER A 73 -10.60 -8.87 2.00
N ASP A 74 -10.68 -7.55 1.90
CA ASP A 74 -10.05 -6.71 0.88
C ASP A 74 -9.06 -5.69 1.48
N GLY A 75 -8.51 -5.95 2.67
CA GLY A 75 -7.66 -4.96 3.34
C GLY A 75 -6.72 -5.49 4.40
N PHE A 76 -5.50 -4.97 4.35
CA PHE A 76 -4.41 -5.25 5.29
C PHE A 76 -4.07 -4.01 6.10
N ARG A 77 -3.91 -4.18 7.42
CA ARG A 77 -3.20 -3.18 8.22
C ARG A 77 -1.71 -3.43 8.07
N VAL A 78 -0.99 -2.40 7.65
CA VAL A 78 0.43 -2.45 7.36
C VAL A 78 1.22 -1.42 8.17
N SER A 79 2.52 -1.64 8.25
CA SER A 79 3.51 -0.68 8.74
C SER A 79 4.58 -0.43 7.66
N ASP A 80 4.86 0.84 7.36
CA ASP A 80 6.04 1.26 6.59
C ASP A 80 7.20 1.54 7.55
N HIS A 81 8.13 0.60 7.68
CA HIS A 81 9.26 0.74 8.60
C HIS A 81 10.21 1.89 8.24
N LYS A 82 10.32 2.26 6.95
CA LYS A 82 11.13 3.41 6.56
C LYS A 82 10.46 4.70 7.02
N LEU A 83 9.15 4.84 6.81
CA LEU A 83 8.40 5.97 7.33
C LEU A 83 8.43 6.01 8.87
N GLU A 84 8.27 4.88 9.53
CA GLU A 84 8.34 4.75 10.99
C GLU A 84 9.67 5.27 11.55
N TYR A 85 10.78 4.84 10.94
CA TYR A 85 12.11 5.29 11.31
C TYR A 85 12.30 6.81 11.14
N LEU A 86 11.78 7.38 10.05
CA LEU A 86 11.89 8.81 9.75
C LEU A 86 11.05 9.65 10.71
N LEU A 87 9.82 9.22 11.01
CA LEU A 87 8.93 9.87 11.95
C LEU A 87 9.50 9.87 13.37
N ALA A 88 10.05 8.74 13.84
CA ALA A 88 10.64 8.63 15.17
C ALA A 88 11.84 9.57 15.41
N ARG A 89 12.47 10.07 14.34
CA ARG A 89 13.60 10.99 14.39
C ARG A 89 13.23 12.43 14.05
N ASN A 90 11.94 12.71 13.81
CA ASN A 90 11.49 13.98 13.26
C ASN A 90 12.30 14.38 12.01
N SER A 91 12.65 13.40 11.16
CA SER A 91 13.50 13.63 10.00
C SER A 91 12.73 14.31 8.88
N CYS A 92 13.30 15.39 8.35
CA CYS A 92 12.75 16.11 7.20
C CYS A 92 12.72 15.28 5.92
N GLU A 93 13.49 14.19 5.84
CA GLU A 93 13.41 13.21 4.73
C GLU A 93 12.04 12.53 4.62
N THR A 94 11.22 12.60 5.68
CA THR A 94 9.81 12.18 5.66
C THR A 94 9.05 12.83 4.49
N PHE A 95 9.42 14.07 4.15
CA PHE A 95 8.74 14.89 3.15
C PHE A 95 9.39 14.81 1.77
N ASP A 96 10.34 13.91 1.54
CA ASP A 96 10.95 13.76 0.21
C ASP A 96 10.14 12.82 -0.71
N ARG A 97 9.12 12.13 -0.18
CA ARG A 97 8.27 11.23 -0.95
C ARG A 97 6.82 11.21 -0.46
N SER A 98 5.90 11.05 -1.39
CA SER A 98 4.53 10.61 -1.09
C SER A 98 4.45 9.08 -1.08
N ILE A 99 3.44 8.52 -0.41
CA ILE A 99 3.14 7.10 -0.53
C ILE A 99 2.50 6.85 -1.90
N SER A 100 3.21 6.17 -2.79
CA SER A 100 2.69 5.69 -4.05
C SER A 100 2.30 4.22 -3.95
N LEU A 101 1.12 3.89 -4.47
CA LEU A 101 0.64 2.53 -4.60
C LEU A 101 0.60 2.19 -6.10
N PRO A 102 0.98 0.96 -6.49
CA PRO A 102 0.91 0.54 -7.87
C PRO A 102 -0.56 0.53 -8.33
N ASN A 103 -0.75 0.82 -9.61
CA ASN A 103 -2.06 0.70 -10.25
C ASN A 103 -1.94 -0.21 -11.45
N SER A 104 -2.97 -1.04 -11.67
CA SER A 104 -3.04 -1.94 -12.81
C SER A 104 -4.48 -2.08 -13.29
N PRO A 105 -4.71 -2.54 -14.53
CA PRO A 105 -6.05 -2.85 -15.02
C PRO A 105 -6.80 -3.91 -14.21
N SER A 106 -6.09 -4.76 -13.47
CA SER A 106 -6.68 -5.87 -12.69
C SER A 106 -7.03 -5.50 -11.25
N ILE A 107 -6.27 -4.58 -10.66
CA ILE A 107 -6.38 -4.24 -9.24
C ILE A 107 -5.90 -2.83 -8.99
N SER A 108 -6.67 -2.13 -8.17
CA SER A 108 -6.37 -0.83 -7.62
C SER A 108 -6.16 -0.94 -6.12
N PHE A 109 -5.29 -0.08 -5.57
CA PHE A 109 -5.09 0.04 -4.14
C PHE A 109 -5.41 1.45 -3.66
N ARG A 110 -5.87 1.55 -2.42
CA ARG A 110 -6.06 2.82 -1.73
C ARG A 110 -5.69 2.70 -0.25
N ILE A 111 -5.22 3.80 0.31
CA ILE A 111 -5.07 3.94 1.76
C ILE A 111 -6.47 4.20 2.34
N ASN A 112 -6.86 3.45 3.37
CA ASN A 112 -8.16 3.55 4.03
C ASN A 112 -8.03 4.23 5.40
N GLU A 113 -7.26 5.32 5.41
CA GLU A 113 -7.08 6.26 6.49
C GLU A 113 -7.23 7.67 5.91
N ARG A 114 -7.44 8.65 6.78
CA ARG A 114 -7.28 10.04 6.34
C ARG A 114 -5.83 10.25 5.95
N ASN A 115 -5.63 10.95 4.85
CA ASN A 115 -4.34 11.53 4.51
C ASN A 115 -4.40 13.02 4.83
N VAL A 116 -3.28 13.58 5.26
CA VAL A 116 -3.09 15.03 5.29
C VAL A 116 -2.34 15.43 4.01
N THR A 117 -2.80 16.51 3.39
CA THR A 117 -2.06 17.15 2.30
C THR A 117 -1.10 18.17 2.90
N LEU A 118 0.19 17.98 2.62
CA LEU A 118 1.28 18.85 3.03
C LEU A 118 1.84 19.54 1.78
N PHE A 119 2.33 20.77 1.91
CA PHE A 119 3.00 21.48 0.83
C PHE A 119 4.45 21.73 1.20
N ARG A 120 5.37 21.08 0.47
CA ARG A 120 6.82 21.27 0.64
C ARG A 120 7.28 22.38 -0.29
N CYS A 121 7.66 23.51 0.28
CA CYS A 121 8.08 24.70 -0.47
C CYS A 121 9.57 24.97 -0.30
N ASN A 122 10.31 25.01 -1.39
CA ASN A 122 11.74 25.32 -1.37
C ASN A 122 11.98 26.80 -1.05
N ASN A 123 12.91 27.06 -0.13
CA ASN A 123 13.28 28.40 0.36
C ASN A 123 14.55 28.93 -0.30
N ASN A 124 14.84 28.52 -1.54
CA ASN A 124 16.10 28.86 -2.23
C ASN A 124 16.34 30.37 -2.36
N LEU A 125 15.28 31.18 -2.33
CA LEU A 125 15.30 32.65 -2.37
C LEU A 125 14.31 33.19 -1.33
N ASP A 126 14.63 34.34 -0.72
CA ASP A 126 13.72 35.02 0.23
C ASP A 126 12.37 35.37 -0.41
N ILE A 127 12.37 35.70 -1.70
CA ILE A 127 11.16 35.97 -2.48
C ILE A 127 10.23 34.75 -2.49
N ASN A 128 10.79 33.55 -2.72
CA ASN A 128 10.03 32.30 -2.74
C ASN A 128 9.35 32.07 -1.39
N ARG A 129 10.10 32.28 -0.30
CA ARG A 129 9.56 32.18 1.05
C ARG A 129 8.43 33.17 1.29
N SER A 130 8.60 34.45 0.92
CA SER A 130 7.55 35.46 1.08
C SER A 130 6.30 35.15 0.25
N MET A 131 6.46 34.61 -0.96
CA MET A 131 5.34 34.19 -1.82
C MET A 131 4.59 33.01 -1.19
N SER A 132 5.31 31.97 -0.74
CA SER A 132 4.72 30.82 -0.07
C SER A 132 4.02 31.23 1.24
N ASP A 133 4.65 32.05 2.08
CA ASP A 133 4.06 32.56 3.33
C ASP A 133 2.77 33.34 3.08
N HIS A 134 2.71 34.15 2.01
CA HIS A 134 1.50 34.88 1.63
C HIS A 134 0.38 33.95 1.13
N TYR A 135 0.72 32.99 0.25
CA TYR A 135 -0.23 32.03 -0.31
C TYR A 135 -0.79 31.11 0.78
N PHE A 136 0.06 30.62 1.67
CA PHE A 136 -0.28 29.72 2.77
C PHE A 136 -0.54 30.46 4.11
N ARG A 137 -0.97 31.73 4.08
CA ARG A 137 -1.14 32.55 5.31
C ARG A 137 -2.10 31.96 6.36
N GLU A 138 -3.05 31.12 5.93
CA GLU A 138 -4.02 30.45 6.80
C GLU A 138 -3.60 29.02 7.18
N TYR A 139 -2.38 28.61 6.82
CA TYR A 139 -1.83 27.30 7.11
C TYR A 139 -0.86 27.40 8.28
N LEU A 140 -0.69 26.28 8.96
CA LEU A 140 0.43 26.07 9.85
C LEU A 140 1.68 25.84 9.02
N ASN A 141 2.83 26.19 9.57
CA ASN A 141 4.12 25.92 8.92
C ASN A 141 5.10 25.22 9.86
N TYR A 142 5.96 24.42 9.27
CA TYR A 142 7.09 23.77 9.91
C TYR A 142 8.39 24.21 9.19
N PRO A 143 9.06 25.27 9.67
CA PRO A 143 10.22 25.86 9.01
C PRO A 143 11.56 25.27 9.49
N LYS A 144 11.54 24.18 10.28
CA LYS A 144 12.76 23.60 10.88
C LYS A 144 13.55 22.71 9.91
N CYS A 145 13.02 22.45 8.72
CA CYS A 145 13.74 21.73 7.68
C CYS A 145 14.71 22.67 6.95
N SER A 146 15.93 22.18 6.71
CA SER A 146 16.92 22.97 5.97
C SER A 146 16.56 23.01 4.49
N GLY A 147 16.49 24.23 3.91
CA GLY A 147 16.21 24.45 2.49
C GLY A 147 14.73 24.47 2.09
N PHE A 148 13.79 24.10 2.96
CA PHE A 148 12.35 24.14 2.66
C PHE A 148 11.47 24.29 3.89
N THR A 149 10.25 24.80 3.69
CA THR A 149 9.20 24.88 4.71
C THR A 149 8.05 23.93 4.33
N ILE A 150 7.47 23.25 5.32
CA ILE A 150 6.23 22.50 5.13
C ILE A 150 5.04 23.33 5.57
N TYR A 151 4.02 23.47 4.73
CA TYR A 151 2.74 24.10 5.07
C TYR A 151 1.63 23.06 5.13
N TYR A 152 0.75 23.14 6.11
CA TYR A 152 -0.32 22.16 6.33
C TYR A 152 -1.49 22.73 7.12
N LYS A 153 -2.63 22.04 7.04
CA LYS A 153 -3.80 22.25 7.90
C LYS A 153 -4.06 20.99 8.71
N TYR A 154 -4.62 21.17 9.90
CA TYR A 154 -5.19 20.02 10.59
C TYR A 154 -6.46 19.58 9.86
N PRO A 155 -6.62 18.29 9.55
CA PRO A 155 -7.79 17.81 8.86
C PRO A 155 -9.03 18.12 9.70
N SER A 156 -10.02 18.75 9.09
CA SER A 156 -11.28 19.08 9.74
C SER A 156 -12.00 17.80 10.18
N GLU A 157 -12.55 17.77 11.40
CA GLU A 157 -13.49 16.71 11.77
C GLU A 157 -14.74 16.82 10.89
N GLY A 158 -14.90 15.91 9.91
CA GLY A 158 -16.17 15.68 9.23
C GLY A 158 -16.29 16.15 7.77
N ARG A 159 -15.19 16.49 7.09
CA ARG A 159 -15.22 16.67 5.62
C ARG A 159 -14.23 15.73 4.97
N GLU A 160 -14.74 14.61 4.45
CA GLU A 160 -13.95 13.68 3.62
C GLU A 160 -13.73 14.26 2.21
N ASP A 161 -14.51 15.26 1.80
CA ASP A 161 -14.56 15.78 0.43
C ASP A 161 -14.14 17.25 0.27
N SER A 162 -13.71 17.95 1.33
CA SER A 162 -13.12 19.28 1.16
C SER A 162 -11.64 19.13 0.80
N SER A 163 -11.29 19.47 -0.43
CA SER A 163 -9.88 19.69 -0.78
C SER A 163 -9.32 20.76 0.16
N ASP A 164 -8.37 20.37 1.01
CA ASP A 164 -7.56 21.30 1.81
C ASP A 164 -6.52 22.02 0.93
N ALA A 165 -6.60 21.92 -0.41
CA ALA A 165 -5.77 22.72 -1.30
C ALA A 165 -6.35 24.14 -1.42
N PRO A 166 -5.50 25.20 -1.34
CA PRO A 166 -5.97 26.57 -1.55
C PRO A 166 -6.58 26.75 -2.95
N GLU A 167 -7.48 27.72 -3.08
CA GLU A 167 -7.91 28.18 -4.40
C GLU A 167 -6.75 28.89 -5.12
N GLY A 168 -6.56 28.57 -6.40
CA GLY A 168 -5.51 29.13 -7.26
C GLY A 168 -4.29 28.22 -7.41
N ASP A 169 -3.41 28.58 -8.34
CA ASP A 169 -2.25 27.76 -8.68
C ASP A 169 -1.24 27.72 -7.51
N ILE A 170 -0.82 26.51 -7.16
CA ILE A 170 0.20 26.28 -6.13
C ILE A 170 1.51 26.96 -6.60
N PRO A 171 2.22 27.70 -5.75
CA PRO A 171 3.49 28.31 -6.13
C PRO A 171 4.48 27.29 -6.70
N ASP A 172 5.20 27.65 -7.77
CA ASP A 172 6.11 26.74 -8.50
C ASP A 172 7.22 26.12 -7.63
N ASN A 173 7.59 26.78 -6.52
CA ASN A 173 8.57 26.27 -5.57
C ASN A 173 7.99 25.23 -4.60
N CYS A 174 6.70 24.94 -4.68
CA CYS A 174 5.96 24.08 -3.77
C CYS A 174 5.43 22.82 -4.45
N SER A 175 5.58 21.67 -3.78
CA SER A 175 5.02 20.39 -4.24
C SER A 175 4.07 19.80 -3.19
N PRO A 176 2.88 19.30 -3.58
CA PRO A 176 1.98 18.62 -2.66
C PRO A 176 2.52 17.23 -2.30
N ILE A 177 2.32 16.83 -1.05
CA ILE A 177 2.69 15.52 -0.50
C ILE A 177 1.50 15.01 0.30
N GLN A 178 1.14 13.74 0.10
CA GLN A 178 0.10 13.10 0.91
C GLN A 178 0.70 12.03 1.80
N LEU A 179 0.43 12.15 3.11
CA LEU A 179 0.87 11.18 4.12
C LEU A 179 -0.30 10.78 5.02
N PRO A 180 -0.34 9.52 5.46
CA PRO A 180 -1.39 9.02 6.34
C PRO A 180 -1.28 9.61 7.74
N ILE A 181 -2.43 9.81 8.38
CA ILE A 181 -2.54 10.31 9.76
C ILE A 181 -3.32 9.34 10.66
N THR A 182 -3.10 9.46 11.96
CA THR A 182 -3.86 8.74 12.99
C THR A 182 -5.24 9.36 13.21
N TRP A 183 -6.30 8.55 13.10
CA TRP A 183 -7.70 8.98 13.25
C TRP A 183 -8.04 9.59 14.62
N ASN A 184 -7.28 9.23 15.67
CA ASN A 184 -7.57 9.60 17.07
C ASN A 184 -6.87 10.87 17.56
N THR A 185 -6.20 11.60 16.67
CA THR A 185 -5.63 12.90 17.04
C THR A 185 -6.77 13.92 17.02
N SER A 186 -7.46 14.08 18.15
CA SER A 186 -8.45 15.16 18.31
C SER A 186 -7.80 16.48 17.92
N GLN A 187 -8.53 17.38 17.26
CA GLN A 187 -7.97 18.66 16.79
C GLN A 187 -7.27 19.42 17.94
N SER A 188 -7.79 19.31 19.16
CA SER A 188 -7.22 19.86 20.40
C SER A 188 -5.89 19.24 20.84
N LYS A 189 -5.67 17.94 20.61
CA LYS A 189 -4.37 17.28 20.82
C LYS A 189 -3.40 17.62 19.70
N ALA A 190 -3.89 17.69 18.48
CA ALA A 190 -3.11 18.01 17.28
C ALA A 190 -2.46 19.40 17.41
N LEU A 191 -3.23 20.41 17.85
CA LEU A 191 -2.76 21.79 18.05
C LEU A 191 -1.57 21.94 19.02
N ASN A 192 -1.40 21.00 19.96
CA ASN A 192 -0.30 21.01 20.93
C ASN A 192 0.83 20.02 20.58
N SER A 193 0.68 19.30 19.47
CA SER A 193 1.62 18.26 19.03
C SER A 193 2.45 18.74 17.83
N SER A 194 3.61 18.13 17.62
CA SER A 194 4.45 18.44 16.46
C SER A 194 3.82 17.91 15.17
N LEU A 195 4.22 18.44 14.00
CA LEU A 195 3.80 17.93 12.69
C LEU A 195 4.04 16.41 12.56
N PHE A 196 5.10 15.88 13.16
CA PHE A 196 5.42 14.45 13.12
C PHE A 196 4.46 13.60 13.95
N ASP A 197 3.90 14.13 15.04
CA ASP A 197 2.93 13.44 15.89
C ASP A 197 1.55 13.27 15.20
N LEU A 198 1.28 14.09 14.17
CA LEU A 198 0.10 13.97 13.33
C LEU A 198 0.18 12.75 12.38
N LEU A 199 1.39 12.41 11.93
CA LEU A 199 1.64 11.42 10.89
C LEU A 199 1.73 10.01 11.49
N THR A 200 1.43 9.01 10.67
CA THR A 200 1.55 7.60 11.08
C THR A 200 2.28 6.77 10.03
N ALA A 201 3.12 5.84 10.47
CA ALA A 201 3.65 4.80 9.60
C ALA A 201 2.72 3.59 9.47
N ASN A 202 1.66 3.55 10.29
CA ASN A 202 0.73 2.43 10.38
C ASN A 202 -0.63 2.81 9.81
N PHE A 203 -0.99 2.18 8.70
CA PHE A 203 -2.23 2.45 7.95
C PHE A 203 -2.79 1.16 7.34
N VAL A 204 -3.91 1.22 6.65
CA VAL A 204 -4.66 0.15 6.04
C VAL A 204 -4.62 0.36 4.55
N ILE A 205 -4.05 -0.61 3.85
CA ILE A 205 -4.14 -0.68 2.40
C ILE A 205 -5.36 -1.54 2.08
N ARG A 206 -6.32 -0.96 1.36
CA ARG A 206 -7.43 -1.68 0.74
C ARG A 206 -7.16 -1.87 -0.74
N TRP A 207 -7.69 -2.95 -1.28
CA TRP A 207 -7.67 -3.20 -2.71
C TRP A 207 -9.06 -3.38 -3.28
N SER A 208 -9.19 -3.18 -4.58
CA SER A 208 -10.39 -3.49 -5.34
C SER A 208 -9.99 -4.05 -6.68
N LEU A 209 -10.53 -5.22 -6.99
CA LEU A 209 -10.34 -5.88 -8.28
C LEU A 209 -11.20 -5.20 -9.32
N SER A 210 -10.74 -5.18 -10.57
CA SER A 210 -11.61 -4.81 -11.67
C SER A 210 -12.68 -5.89 -11.88
N ASP A 211 -13.81 -5.49 -12.46
CA ASP A 211 -14.89 -6.42 -12.81
C ASP A 211 -14.40 -7.54 -13.73
N ASP A 212 -13.53 -7.20 -14.70
CA ASP A 212 -12.98 -8.15 -15.66
C ASP A 212 -12.05 -9.15 -14.99
N CYS A 213 -11.18 -8.70 -14.07
CA CYS A 213 -10.34 -9.61 -13.31
C CYS A 213 -11.15 -10.51 -12.39
N SER A 214 -12.14 -9.96 -11.69
CA SER A 214 -13.02 -10.73 -10.82
C SER A 214 -13.74 -11.83 -11.59
N LYS A 215 -14.35 -11.49 -12.74
CA LYS A 215 -15.01 -12.47 -13.62
C LYS A 215 -14.05 -13.54 -14.11
N CYS A 216 -12.87 -13.14 -14.57
CA CYS A 216 -11.84 -14.07 -15.04
C CYS A 216 -11.46 -15.08 -13.96
N TYR A 217 -11.13 -14.60 -12.76
CA TYR A 217 -10.76 -15.44 -11.63
C TYR A 217 -11.86 -16.42 -11.24
N TYR A 218 -13.12 -15.96 -11.11
CA TYR A 218 -14.24 -16.83 -10.75
C TYR A 218 -14.63 -17.84 -11.85
N GLN A 219 -14.19 -17.62 -13.09
CA GLN A 219 -14.30 -18.59 -14.19
C GLN A 219 -13.11 -19.56 -14.26
N GLY A 220 -12.19 -19.50 -13.30
CA GLY A 220 -10.99 -20.35 -13.26
C GLY A 220 -9.84 -19.86 -14.13
N GLY A 221 -9.92 -18.62 -14.64
CA GLY A 221 -8.83 -17.97 -15.35
C GLY A 221 -7.85 -17.26 -14.42
N ARG A 222 -6.76 -16.73 -14.99
CA ARG A 222 -5.81 -15.87 -14.27
C ARG A 222 -5.79 -14.47 -14.87
N CYS A 223 -5.79 -13.46 -14.01
CA CYS A 223 -5.67 -12.07 -14.39
C CYS A 223 -4.22 -11.74 -14.73
N LEU A 224 -3.96 -11.33 -15.97
CA LEU A 224 -2.66 -10.94 -16.47
C LEU A 224 -2.71 -9.50 -16.99
N THR A 225 -1.56 -8.85 -17.01
CA THR A 225 -1.37 -7.53 -17.63
C THR A 225 -0.26 -7.66 -18.68
N ASP A 226 -0.51 -7.19 -19.91
CA ASP A 226 0.50 -7.22 -20.97
C ASP A 226 1.51 -6.06 -20.84
N SER A 227 2.48 -6.02 -21.76
CA SER A 227 3.47 -4.94 -21.85
C SER A 227 2.87 -3.56 -22.13
N ASP A 228 1.64 -3.51 -22.67
CA ASP A 228 0.93 -2.28 -22.98
C ASP A 228 0.02 -1.83 -21.83
N ASN A 229 0.15 -2.46 -20.65
CA ASN A 229 -0.70 -2.23 -19.49
C ASN A 229 -2.20 -2.47 -19.77
N ARG A 230 -2.51 -3.49 -20.56
CA ARG A 230 -3.88 -3.94 -20.83
C ARG A 230 -4.17 -5.25 -20.12
N PHE A 231 -5.41 -5.39 -19.70
CA PHE A 231 -5.91 -6.59 -19.03
C PHE A 231 -6.02 -7.76 -20.02
N HIS A 232 -5.62 -8.96 -19.56
CA HIS A 232 -5.83 -10.23 -20.24
C HIS A 232 -6.28 -11.30 -19.25
N CYS A 233 -7.19 -12.18 -19.69
CA CYS A 233 -7.60 -13.35 -18.92
C CYS A 233 -7.02 -14.61 -19.56
N SER A 234 -6.08 -15.29 -18.89
CA SER A 234 -5.64 -16.61 -19.34
C SER A 234 -6.64 -17.64 -18.83
N THR A 235 -7.57 -18.06 -19.68
CA THR A 235 -8.35 -19.26 -19.41
C THR A 235 -7.42 -20.47 -19.54
N TYR A 236 -7.50 -21.43 -18.62
CA TYR A 236 -6.92 -22.75 -18.90
C TYR A 236 -7.67 -23.30 -20.12
N SER A 237 -7.03 -23.34 -21.30
CA SER A 237 -7.59 -24.09 -22.41
C SER A 237 -7.59 -25.55 -21.99
N THR A 238 -8.74 -26.08 -21.60
CA THR A 238 -8.98 -27.50 -21.78
C THR A 238 -8.91 -27.75 -23.27
N ASP A 239 -7.78 -28.28 -23.73
CA ASP A 239 -7.62 -28.72 -25.12
C ASP A 239 -8.80 -29.67 -25.45
N PRO A 240 -9.62 -29.38 -26.47
CA PRO A 240 -10.82 -30.14 -26.80
C PRO A 240 -10.45 -31.47 -27.46
N LYS A 241 -9.96 -32.42 -26.65
CA LYS A 241 -10.00 -33.85 -26.99
C LYS A 241 -10.83 -34.68 -26.01
N GLY A 242 -11.70 -34.03 -25.24
CA GLY A 242 -12.82 -34.66 -24.55
C GLY A 242 -14.06 -34.68 -25.45
N LYS A 243 -14.11 -35.61 -26.41
CA LYS A 243 -15.35 -35.94 -27.12
C LYS A 243 -16.40 -36.40 -26.09
N PHE A 244 -17.54 -35.71 -26.04
CA PHE A 244 -18.79 -36.31 -25.58
C PHE A 244 -19.74 -36.31 -26.77
N TYR A 245 -20.02 -37.52 -27.27
CA TYR A 245 -21.16 -37.78 -28.15
C TYR A 245 -22.37 -38.05 -27.26
N PHE A 246 -23.45 -37.28 -27.52
CA PHE A 246 -24.84 -37.37 -27.05
C PHE A 246 -25.11 -37.62 -25.56
#